data_AF-X1BQK0-F1
#
_entry.id   AF-X1BQK0-F1
#
_cell.length_a   1.000
_cell.length_b   1.000
_cell.length_c   1.000
_cell.angle_alpha   90.00
_cell.angle_beta   90.00
_cell.angle_gamma   90.00
#
_symmetry.space_group_name_H-M   'P 1'
#
loop_
_entity.id
_entity.type
_entity.pdbx_description
1 polymer ?
#
loop_
_entity_poly.entity_id
_entity_poly.type
_entity_poly.pdbx_seq_one_letter_code
_entity_poly.pdbx_strand_id
1 'polypeptide(L)'
;IDRLKAKMEQYSKNREFEKAAELKNKIEDINKLHKDQKIFFTDESTWDFISTARDADDAVISLFTYRSGVMAVVNNFIINNTRYFKDDEILSGFIENYYSNINNIPSKIFCPFEIENTELISKWLTEKKGRNIEIRVPKIGEKKKIMEMVVRNSRLYLEKKRFEKSTGMSQVYKNFVKLKKVLGLVNIPRRIECFDISNLKNTFPVGSMSVALDGKLLTDDYRYFKIKTVASQDDCKMMEEIVSRRLRYLKEKEIKKGNSFYEKPDLIIIDGGKAQFNTASKIISERQIQG
;
A
#
# COMPACT_ATOMS: atom_id res chain seq x y z
N ILE A 1 20.91 2.78 11.83
CA ILE A 1 22.24 3.14 11.30
C ILE A 1 23.26 2.05 11.59
N ASP A 2 23.22 1.42 12.77
CA ASP A 2 24.22 0.43 13.20
C ASP A 2 24.27 -0.82 12.32
N ARG A 3 23.12 -1.27 11.80
CA ARG A 3 23.07 -2.36 10.81
C ARG A 3 23.79 -2.01 9.49
N LEU A 4 23.77 -0.75 9.06
CA LEU A 4 24.48 -0.31 7.84
C LEU A 4 25.98 -0.17 8.10
N LYS A 5 26.37 0.32 9.30
CA LYS A 5 27.78 0.36 9.74
C LYS A 5 28.38 -1.04 9.81
N ALA A 6 27.68 -1.99 10.43
CA ALA A 6 28.12 -3.38 10.50
C ALA A 6 28.30 -4.01 9.10
N LYS A 7 27.38 -3.71 8.16
CA LYS A 7 27.49 -4.16 6.77
C LYS A 7 28.65 -3.51 6.01
N MET A 8 28.88 -2.21 6.23
CA MET A 8 30.00 -1.47 5.66
C MET A 8 31.35 -2.04 6.13
N GLU A 9 31.47 -2.32 7.43
CA GLU A 9 32.66 -2.98 8.00
C GLU A 9 32.86 -4.38 7.43
N GLN A 10 31.78 -5.13 7.23
CA GLN A 10 31.84 -6.45 6.59
C GLN A 10 32.34 -6.36 5.14
N TYR A 11 31.86 -5.41 4.34
CA TYR A 11 32.35 -5.20 2.97
C TYR A 11 33.81 -4.74 2.94
N SER A 12 34.23 -3.90 3.89
CA SER A 12 35.64 -3.49 4.04
C SER A 12 36.54 -4.68 4.37
N LYS A 13 36.12 -5.56 5.30
CA LYS A 13 36.83 -6.81 5.63
C LYS A 13 36.95 -7.75 4.44
N ASN A 14 35.92 -7.80 3.59
CA ASN A 14 35.91 -8.62 2.37
C ASN A 14 36.61 -7.96 1.18
N ARG A 15 37.29 -6.82 1.36
CA ARG A 15 37.96 -6.03 0.30
C ARG A 15 37.04 -5.54 -0.82
N GLU A 16 35.73 -5.42 -0.54
CA GLU A 16 34.73 -4.85 -1.44
C GLU A 16 34.59 -3.34 -1.21
N PHE A 17 35.66 -2.59 -1.47
CA PHE A 17 35.79 -1.18 -1.09
C PHE A 17 34.75 -0.25 -1.75
N GLU A 18 34.34 -0.55 -2.98
CA GLU A 18 33.33 0.24 -3.69
C GLU A 18 31.96 0.19 -2.99
N LYS A 19 31.52 -0.99 -2.55
CA LYS A 19 30.27 -1.17 -1.80
C LYS A 19 30.35 -0.59 -0.39
N ALA A 20 31.53 -0.67 0.24
CA ALA A 20 31.77 -0.01 1.53
C ALA A 20 31.70 1.52 1.40
N ALA A 21 32.26 2.10 0.34
CA ALA A 21 32.20 3.53 0.05
C ALA A 21 30.76 3.99 -0.22
N GLU A 22 29.96 3.24 -0.99
CA GLU A 22 28.55 3.55 -1.19
C GLU A 22 27.75 3.56 0.12
N LEU A 23 28.01 2.60 1.01
CA LEU A 23 27.35 2.54 2.31
C LEU A 23 27.81 3.66 3.24
N LYS A 24 29.10 4.02 3.20
CA LYS A 24 29.64 5.18 3.91
C LYS A 24 28.93 6.45 3.49
N ASN A 25 28.83 6.71 2.18
CA ASN A 25 28.14 7.88 1.64
C ASN A 25 26.66 7.89 2.06
N LYS A 26 25.96 6.76 1.99
CA LYS A 26 24.58 6.63 2.49
C LYS A 26 24.47 6.92 4.00
N ILE A 27 25.41 6.45 4.81
CA ILE A 27 25.44 6.72 6.25
C ILE A 27 25.72 8.21 6.51
N GLU A 28 26.61 8.83 5.75
CA GLU A 28 26.90 10.26 5.84
C GLU A 28 25.71 11.13 5.42
N ASP A 29 24.99 10.75 4.36
CA ASP A 29 23.77 11.44 3.94
C ASP A 29 22.66 11.32 4.99
N ILE A 30 22.47 10.12 5.57
CA ILE A 30 21.55 9.92 6.70
C ILE A 30 21.99 10.75 7.91
N ASN A 31 23.29 10.82 8.20
CA ASN A 31 23.81 11.58 9.32
C ASN A 31 23.69 13.10 9.09
N LYS A 32 23.88 13.59 7.85
CA LYS A 32 23.62 14.99 7.48
C LYS A 32 22.14 15.34 7.69
N LEU A 33 21.23 14.44 7.28
CA LEU A 33 19.79 14.57 7.56
C LEU A 33 19.48 14.61 9.07
N HIS A 34 20.24 13.90 9.90
CA HIS A 34 20.07 13.89 11.36
C HIS A 34 20.74 15.08 12.08
N LYS A 35 21.83 15.64 11.55
CA LYS A 35 22.61 16.71 12.21
C LYS A 35 21.92 18.07 12.14
N ASP A 36 21.05 18.27 11.15
CA ASP A 36 20.26 19.49 10.96
C ASP A 36 18.87 19.48 11.64
N GLN A 37 18.58 18.47 12.49
CA GLN A 37 17.26 18.27 13.10
C GLN A 37 17.26 18.31 14.65
N LYS A 38 17.97 19.26 15.25
CA LYS A 38 17.71 19.61 16.67
C LYS A 38 17.22 21.05 16.76
N ILE A 39 15.91 21.20 16.53
CA ILE A 39 15.19 22.42 16.86
C ILE A 39 14.82 22.31 18.34
N PHE A 40 15.44 23.13 19.18
CA PHE A 40 15.15 23.16 20.62
C PHE A 40 14.05 24.18 20.89
N PHE A 41 12.82 23.75 21.16
CA PHE A 41 11.81 24.59 21.83
C PHE A 41 11.56 24.09 23.25
N THR A 42 11.28 25.03 24.16
CA THR A 42 11.03 24.82 25.60
C THR A 42 9.89 23.82 25.90
N ASP A 43 10.01 23.17 27.07
CA ASP A 43 9.50 21.84 27.46
C ASP A 43 7.97 21.56 27.42
N GLU A 44 7.07 22.53 27.24
CA GLU A 44 5.61 22.28 27.35
C GLU A 44 4.79 22.50 26.06
N SER A 45 5.44 22.90 24.96
CA SER A 45 4.72 23.25 23.72
C SER A 45 4.34 22.02 22.89
N THR A 46 3.05 21.84 22.60
CA THR A 46 2.55 20.83 21.66
C THR A 46 2.01 21.51 20.41
N TRP A 47 2.64 21.30 19.25
CA TRP A 47 2.25 21.95 17.99
C TRP A 47 2.08 20.93 16.88
N ASP A 48 1.12 21.15 16.00
CA ASP A 48 1.02 20.43 14.74
C ASP A 48 1.21 21.38 13.57
N PHE A 49 1.96 20.96 12.56
CA PHE A 49 2.17 21.69 11.32
C PHE A 49 1.56 20.89 10.18
N ILE A 50 0.56 21.46 9.51
CA ILE A 50 -0.25 20.77 8.50
C ILE A 50 -0.16 21.53 7.19
N SER A 51 0.13 20.84 6.10
CA SER A 51 0.14 21.41 4.75
C SER A 51 -0.53 20.45 3.77
N THR A 52 -1.11 21.02 2.71
CA THR A 52 -1.61 20.29 1.57
C THR A 52 -0.80 20.60 0.31
N ALA A 53 -0.71 19.64 -0.61
CA ALA A 53 -0.33 19.86 -2.00
C ALA A 53 -1.29 19.08 -2.89
N ARG A 54 -1.74 19.70 -3.98
CA ARG A 54 -2.82 19.18 -4.81
C ARG A 54 -2.45 19.06 -6.29
N ASP A 55 -3.08 18.11 -6.97
CA ASP A 55 -3.14 18.00 -8.43
C ASP A 55 -4.57 18.10 -8.96
N ALA A 56 -4.82 17.69 -10.21
CA ALA A 56 -6.14 17.83 -10.81
C ALA A 56 -7.23 17.03 -10.08
N ASP A 57 -6.87 15.97 -9.34
CA ASP A 57 -7.83 15.02 -8.77
C ASP A 57 -7.46 14.50 -7.38
N ASP A 58 -6.19 14.62 -6.97
CA ASP A 58 -5.69 14.18 -5.67
C ASP A 58 -5.09 15.35 -4.88
N ALA A 59 -5.16 15.26 -3.56
CA ALA A 59 -4.34 16.05 -2.65
C ALA A 59 -3.57 15.15 -1.68
N VAL A 60 -2.41 15.64 -1.24
CA VAL A 60 -1.61 15.03 -0.18
C VAL A 60 -1.52 15.98 0.98
N ILE A 61 -1.91 15.52 2.16
CA ILE A 61 -1.75 16.22 3.41
C ILE A 61 -0.50 15.70 4.11
N SER A 62 0.37 16.60 4.54
CA SER A 62 1.49 16.29 5.42
C SER A 62 1.24 16.88 6.80
N LEU A 63 1.35 16.05 7.83
CA LEU A 63 1.19 16.41 9.23
C LEU A 63 2.49 16.13 9.98
N PHE A 64 3.10 17.17 10.52
CA PHE A 64 4.28 17.08 11.37
C PHE A 64 3.85 17.41 12.80
N THR A 65 4.04 16.48 13.73
CA THR A 65 3.68 16.67 15.13
C THR A 65 4.91 17.00 15.97
N TYR A 66 4.78 18.02 16.81
CA TYR A 66 5.79 18.44 17.79
C TYR A 66 5.23 18.27 19.20
N ARG A 67 5.91 17.48 20.02
CA ARG A 67 5.51 17.19 21.40
C ARG A 67 6.78 17.17 22.28
N SER A 68 6.74 17.85 23.42
CA SER A 68 7.79 17.79 24.46
C SER A 68 9.23 17.87 23.92
N GLY A 69 9.55 18.92 23.16
CA GLY A 69 10.92 19.10 22.66
C GLY A 69 11.26 18.37 21.36
N VAL A 70 10.41 17.43 20.91
CA VAL A 70 10.74 16.49 19.83
C VAL A 70 9.73 16.57 18.70
N MET A 71 10.23 16.69 17.47
CA MET A 71 9.44 16.46 16.26
C MET A 71 9.28 14.96 16.09
N ALA A 72 8.09 14.45 16.39
CA ALA A 72 7.88 13.04 16.67
C ALA A 72 7.44 12.24 15.44
N VAL A 73 6.57 12.79 14.59
CA VAL A 73 5.89 12.01 13.54
C VAL A 73 5.62 12.84 12.29
N VAL A 74 6.03 12.29 11.14
CA VAL A 74 5.64 12.78 9.80
C VAL A 74 4.63 11.79 9.21
N ASN A 75 3.37 12.21 9.11
CA ASN A 75 2.32 11.44 8.46
C ASN A 75 1.95 12.09 7.12
N ASN A 76 1.70 11.25 6.11
CA ASN A 76 1.19 11.69 4.81
C ASN A 76 -0.16 11.00 4.55
N PHE A 77 -1.18 11.79 4.23
CA PHE A 77 -2.52 11.31 3.92
C PHE A 77 -2.86 11.67 2.48
N ILE A 78 -3.60 10.78 1.81
CA ILE A 78 -4.03 11.00 0.43
C ILE A 78 -5.53 11.24 0.45
N ILE A 79 -5.97 12.29 -0.23
CA ILE A 79 -7.37 12.62 -0.43
C ILE A 79 -7.60 12.58 -1.93
N ASN A 80 -8.54 11.75 -2.38
CA ASN A 80 -8.92 11.63 -3.78
C ASN A 80 -10.16 12.48 -4.08
N ASN A 81 -10.45 12.72 -5.36
CA ASN A 81 -11.58 13.51 -5.85
C ASN A 81 -11.57 14.96 -5.37
N THR A 82 -10.39 15.59 -5.30
CA THR A 82 -10.22 16.97 -4.81
C THR A 82 -10.39 18.04 -5.90
N ARG A 83 -10.84 17.66 -7.10
CA ARG A 83 -10.93 18.53 -8.28
C ARG A 83 -11.68 19.83 -8.06
N TYR A 84 -12.77 19.77 -7.29
CA TYR A 84 -13.67 20.90 -7.06
C TYR A 84 -13.42 21.62 -5.74
N PHE A 85 -12.39 21.22 -4.99
CA PHE A 85 -12.07 21.81 -3.71
C PHE A 85 -10.81 22.67 -3.79
N LYS A 86 -10.81 23.77 -3.02
CA LYS A 86 -9.64 24.62 -2.82
C LYS A 86 -8.76 24.09 -1.69
N ASP A 87 -7.52 24.55 -1.65
CA ASP A 87 -6.52 24.04 -0.70
C ASP A 87 -6.90 24.37 0.77
N ASP A 88 -7.60 25.47 1.01
CA ASP A 88 -8.16 25.89 2.31
C ASP A 88 -9.34 25.02 2.75
N GLU A 89 -10.27 24.70 1.84
CA GLU A 89 -11.38 23.76 2.08
C GLU A 89 -10.84 22.36 2.43
N ILE A 90 -9.82 21.89 1.70
CA ILE A 90 -9.21 20.57 1.91
C ILE A 90 -8.54 20.49 3.29
N LEU A 91 -7.76 21.52 3.68
CA LEU A 91 -7.13 21.54 5.01
C LEU A 91 -8.16 21.65 6.13
N SER A 92 -9.17 22.48 5.95
CA SER A 92 -10.30 22.63 6.88
C SER A 92 -10.99 21.29 7.14
N GLY A 93 -11.47 20.62 6.09
CA GLY A 93 -12.13 19.32 6.22
C GLY A 93 -11.20 18.22 6.76
N PHE A 94 -9.91 18.25 6.43
CA PHE A 94 -8.93 17.33 7.01
C PHE A 94 -8.78 17.54 8.52
N ILE A 95 -8.65 18.78 8.99
CA ILE A 95 -8.47 19.10 10.41
C ILE A 95 -9.69 18.66 11.21
N GLU A 96 -10.89 18.98 10.74
CA GLU A 96 -12.15 18.55 11.37
C GLU A 96 -12.22 17.03 11.48
N ASN A 97 -11.98 16.31 10.38
CA ASN A 97 -12.04 14.85 10.37
C ASN A 97 -10.97 14.21 11.27
N TYR A 98 -9.72 14.67 11.16
CA TYR A 98 -8.58 14.12 11.87
C TYR A 98 -8.75 14.26 13.39
N TYR A 99 -9.11 15.45 13.88
CA TYR A 99 -9.30 15.68 15.30
C TYR A 99 -10.68 15.25 15.82
N SER A 100 -11.63 14.87 14.96
CA SER A 100 -12.90 14.29 15.42
C SER A 100 -12.68 12.95 16.13
N ASN A 101 -11.68 12.18 15.69
CA ASN A 101 -11.43 10.82 16.15
C ASN A 101 -10.22 10.69 17.11
N ILE A 102 -9.54 11.80 17.42
CA ILE A 102 -8.29 11.80 18.19
C ILE A 102 -8.36 12.81 19.34
N ASN A 103 -7.98 12.39 20.54
CA ASN A 103 -7.97 13.25 21.74
C ASN A 103 -6.63 14.00 21.95
N ASN A 104 -5.57 13.63 21.23
CA ASN A 104 -4.25 14.26 21.30
C ASN A 104 -4.17 15.55 20.44
N ILE A 105 -5.01 16.53 20.77
CA ILE A 105 -5.07 17.84 20.10
C ILE A 105 -3.88 18.69 20.61
N PRO A 106 -3.10 19.38 19.75
CA PRO A 106 -1.98 20.26 20.17
C PRO A 106 -2.49 21.55 20.83
N SER A 107 -1.62 22.40 21.37
CA SER A 107 -2.00 23.77 21.79
C SER A 107 -2.09 24.74 20.61
N LYS A 108 -1.34 24.49 19.53
CA LYS A 108 -1.41 25.28 18.29
C LYS A 108 -1.33 24.39 17.06
N ILE A 109 -2.07 24.75 16.03
CA ILE A 109 -2.00 24.15 14.70
C ILE A 109 -1.48 25.23 13.76
N PHE A 110 -0.43 24.92 13.02
CA PHE A 110 0.14 25.82 12.02
C PHE A 110 -0.24 25.33 10.62
N CYS A 111 -0.70 26.24 9.78
CA CYS A 111 -1.01 26.02 8.37
C CYS A 111 -0.21 26.98 7.48
N PRO A 112 0.05 26.65 6.20
CA PRO A 112 0.80 27.51 5.30
C PRO A 112 0.05 28.78 4.88
N PHE A 113 -1.27 28.78 4.99
CA PHE A 113 -2.19 29.88 4.69
C PHE A 113 -3.41 29.79 5.60
N GLU A 114 -4.25 30.82 5.57
CA GLU A 114 -5.52 30.84 6.33
C GLU A 114 -6.51 29.86 5.72
N ILE A 115 -7.16 29.06 6.56
CA ILE A 115 -8.09 28.01 6.12
C ILE A 115 -9.53 28.46 6.29
N GLU A 116 -10.44 27.86 5.53
CA GLU A 116 -11.86 28.10 5.68
C GLU A 116 -12.32 27.70 7.08
N ASN A 117 -13.27 28.44 7.66
CA ASN A 117 -13.86 28.18 8.98
C ASN A 117 -12.84 28.14 10.13
N THR A 118 -11.69 28.81 9.98
CA THR A 118 -10.62 28.86 11.00
C THR A 118 -11.16 29.11 12.41
N GLU A 119 -12.00 30.14 12.60
CA GLU A 119 -12.55 30.50 13.91
C GLU A 119 -13.47 29.42 14.50
N LEU A 120 -14.35 28.86 13.67
CA LEU A 120 -15.29 27.80 14.08
C LEU A 120 -14.54 26.53 14.50
N ILE A 121 -13.54 26.12 13.71
CA ILE A 121 -12.72 24.94 14.01
C ILE A 121 -11.90 25.17 15.28
N SER A 122 -11.30 26.35 15.43
CA SER A 122 -10.53 26.72 16.63
C SER A 122 -11.40 26.67 17.89
N LYS A 123 -12.64 27.16 17.80
CA LYS A 123 -13.62 27.13 18.89
C LYS A 123 -14.03 25.69 19.23
N TRP A 124 -14.39 24.89 18.23
CA TRP A 124 -14.76 23.48 18.42
C TRP A 124 -13.62 22.66 19.06
N LEU A 125 -12.38 22.83 18.60
CA LEU A 125 -11.21 22.18 19.20
C LEU A 125 -10.97 22.62 20.65
N THR A 126 -11.20 23.91 20.93
CA THR A 126 -11.09 24.47 22.28
C THR A 126 -12.11 23.88 23.23
N GLU A 127 -13.38 23.78 22.81
CA GLU A 127 -14.45 23.15 23.57
C GLU A 127 -14.16 21.66 23.83
N LYS A 128 -13.68 20.95 22.81
CA LYS A 128 -13.36 19.52 22.92
C LYS A 128 -12.20 19.23 23.87
N LYS A 129 -11.16 20.07 23.90
CA LYS A 129 -9.97 19.87 24.74
C LYS A 129 -10.08 20.52 26.13
N GLY A 130 -10.97 21.49 26.30
CA GLY A 130 -11.08 22.30 27.52
C GLY A 130 -9.93 23.29 27.72
N ARG A 131 -9.17 23.61 26.66
CA ARG A 131 -8.07 24.59 26.66
C ARG A 131 -8.03 25.30 25.32
N ASN A 132 -7.63 26.58 25.30
CA ASN A 132 -7.55 27.37 24.08
C ASN A 132 -6.65 26.72 23.02
N ILE A 133 -7.21 26.47 21.85
CA ILE A 133 -6.51 25.97 20.67
C ILE A 133 -6.55 27.06 19.60
N GLU A 134 -5.39 27.35 19.01
CA GLU A 134 -5.26 28.34 17.95
C GLU A 134 -4.78 27.70 16.64
N ILE A 135 -5.40 28.07 15.53
CA ILE A 135 -4.91 27.80 14.18
C ILE A 135 -4.23 29.06 13.65
N ARG A 136 -2.98 28.96 13.20
CA ARG A 136 -2.14 30.13 12.83
C ARG A 136 -1.33 29.90 11.56
N VAL A 137 -0.99 31.00 10.88
CA VAL A 137 -0.01 31.00 9.79
C VAL A 137 1.35 31.49 10.32
N PRO A 138 2.42 30.68 10.29
CA PRO A 138 3.72 31.10 10.79
C PRO A 138 4.41 32.02 9.77
N LYS A 139 4.65 33.28 10.14
CA LYS A 139 5.21 34.31 9.24
C LYS A 139 6.73 34.46 9.28
N ILE A 140 7.36 34.15 10.40
CA ILE A 140 8.81 34.32 10.64
C ILE A 140 9.37 33.26 11.61
N GLY A 141 10.69 33.12 11.66
CA GLY A 141 11.40 32.28 12.62
C GLY A 141 11.37 30.77 12.33
N GLU A 142 11.68 29.96 13.34
CA GLU A 142 11.81 28.50 13.21
C GLU A 142 10.49 27.81 12.82
N LYS A 143 9.35 28.29 13.32
CA LYS A 143 8.02 27.77 12.95
C LYS A 143 7.75 27.91 11.45
N LYS A 144 8.20 29.00 10.83
CA LYS A 144 8.10 29.19 9.38
C LYS A 144 8.99 28.19 8.64
N LYS A 145 10.24 27.99 9.09
CA LYS A 145 11.15 26.98 8.52
C LYS A 145 10.54 25.58 8.57
N ILE A 146 9.93 25.20 9.69
CA ILE A 146 9.23 23.91 9.83
C ILE A 146 8.07 23.84 8.84
N MET A 147 7.23 24.87 8.76
CA MET A 147 6.12 24.92 7.81
C MET A 147 6.59 24.77 6.36
N GLU A 148 7.68 25.45 5.97
CA GLU A 148 8.29 25.30 4.65
C GLU A 148 8.74 23.84 4.39
N MET A 149 9.25 23.14 5.40
CA MET A 149 9.56 21.70 5.29
C MET A 149 8.30 20.86 5.11
N VAL A 150 7.21 21.15 5.83
CA VAL A 150 5.94 20.43 5.68
C VAL A 150 5.35 20.63 4.27
N VAL A 151 5.38 21.88 3.76
CA VAL A 151 4.95 22.22 2.39
C VAL A 151 5.81 21.51 1.34
N ARG A 152 7.13 21.44 1.55
CA ARG A 152 8.01 20.70 0.64
C ARG A 152 7.69 19.21 0.66
N ASN A 153 7.43 18.66 1.83
CA ASN A 153 7.13 17.24 2.00
C ASN A 153 5.80 16.86 1.32
N SER A 154 4.74 17.66 1.45
CA SER A 154 3.46 17.41 0.78
C SER A 154 3.62 17.41 -0.75
N ARG A 155 4.38 18.37 -1.29
CA ARG A 155 4.71 18.44 -2.73
C ARG A 155 5.52 17.25 -3.23
N LEU A 156 6.58 16.87 -2.51
CA LEU A 156 7.42 15.72 -2.88
C LEU A 156 6.62 14.41 -2.89
N TYR A 157 5.72 14.24 -1.92
CA TYR A 157 4.90 13.04 -1.84
C TYR A 157 3.83 13.00 -2.94
N LEU A 158 3.23 14.15 -3.27
CA LEU A 158 2.35 14.28 -4.42
C LEU A 158 3.07 13.97 -5.74
N GLU A 159 4.28 14.51 -5.94
CA GLU A 159 5.10 14.22 -7.12
C GLU A 159 5.44 12.74 -7.23
N LYS A 160 5.86 12.11 -6.13
CA LYS A 160 6.07 10.66 -6.07
C LYS A 160 4.81 9.90 -6.48
N LYS A 161 3.63 10.32 -6.03
CA LYS A 161 2.35 9.69 -6.39
C LYS A 161 2.02 9.87 -7.86
N ARG A 162 2.22 11.08 -8.42
CA ARG A 162 2.08 11.34 -9.86
C ARG A 162 3.06 10.49 -10.67
N PHE A 163 4.30 10.35 -10.22
CA PHE A 163 5.29 9.50 -10.88
C PHE A 163 4.90 8.02 -10.84
N GLU A 164 4.41 7.52 -9.70
CA GLU A 164 3.87 6.15 -9.58
C GLU A 164 2.67 5.91 -10.51
N LYS A 165 1.79 6.92 -10.68
CA LYS A 165 0.66 6.87 -11.62
C LYS A 165 1.09 6.92 -13.09
N SER A 166 1.99 7.84 -13.44
CA SER A 166 2.40 8.13 -14.83
C SER A 166 3.37 7.10 -15.41
N THR A 167 4.26 6.52 -14.60
CA THR A 167 5.21 5.49 -15.06
C THR A 167 4.59 4.10 -15.18
N GLY A 168 3.31 3.93 -14.82
CA GLY A 168 2.67 2.61 -14.78
C GLY A 168 3.27 1.64 -13.74
N MET A 169 4.24 2.06 -12.92
CA MET A 169 4.74 1.31 -11.77
C MET A 169 3.75 1.39 -10.61
N SER A 170 2.55 0.86 -10.86
CA SER A 170 1.53 0.63 -9.86
C SER A 170 2.13 -0.14 -8.68
N GLN A 171 1.69 0.17 -7.46
CA GLN A 171 1.97 -0.66 -6.28
C GLN A 171 1.66 -2.14 -6.55
N VAL A 172 0.67 -2.41 -7.40
CA VAL A 172 0.32 -3.75 -7.90
C VAL A 172 1.49 -4.39 -8.66
N TYR A 173 2.15 -3.66 -9.57
CA TYR A 173 3.33 -4.17 -10.28
C TYR A 173 4.50 -4.45 -9.33
N LYS A 174 4.76 -3.56 -8.35
CA LYS A 174 5.78 -3.80 -7.30
C LYS A 174 5.46 -5.06 -6.49
N ASN A 175 4.18 -5.27 -6.14
CA ASN A 175 3.73 -6.46 -5.44
C ASN A 175 3.88 -7.73 -6.29
N PHE A 176 3.57 -7.68 -7.59
CA PHE A 176 3.79 -8.81 -8.49
C PHE A 176 5.28 -9.14 -8.68
N VAL A 177 6.16 -8.13 -8.76
CA VAL A 177 7.61 -8.35 -8.77
C VAL A 177 8.08 -9.02 -7.47
N LYS A 178 7.51 -8.63 -6.32
CA LYS A 178 7.80 -9.29 -5.03
C LYS A 178 7.26 -10.72 -5.01
N LEU A 179 6.04 -10.96 -5.47
CA LEU A 179 5.41 -12.27 -5.56
C LEU A 179 6.23 -13.23 -6.43
N LYS A 180 6.65 -12.77 -7.62
CA LYS A 180 7.59 -13.48 -8.51
C LYS A 180 8.84 -13.93 -7.75
N LYS A 181 9.46 -13.03 -6.97
CA LYS A 181 10.67 -13.34 -6.20
C LYS A 181 10.42 -14.34 -5.07
N VAL A 182 9.33 -14.18 -4.31
CA VAL A 182 9.00 -15.05 -3.18
C VAL A 182 8.66 -16.47 -3.64
N LEU A 183 7.94 -16.60 -4.75
CA LEU A 183 7.51 -17.89 -5.30
C LEU A 183 8.49 -18.48 -6.33
N GLY A 184 9.57 -17.77 -6.68
CA GLY A 184 10.57 -18.23 -7.65
C GLY A 184 10.03 -18.36 -9.09
N LEU A 185 9.04 -17.55 -9.48
CA LEU A 185 8.41 -17.63 -10.80
C LEU A 185 9.33 -17.10 -11.90
N VAL A 186 9.25 -17.68 -13.10
CA VAL A 186 10.02 -17.24 -14.29
C VAL A 186 9.54 -15.88 -14.78
N ASN A 187 8.22 -15.70 -14.87
CA ASN A 187 7.56 -14.48 -15.33
C ASN A 187 6.78 -13.80 -14.21
N ILE A 188 6.39 -12.54 -14.44
CA ILE A 188 5.52 -11.81 -13.52
C ILE A 188 4.10 -12.39 -13.67
N PRO A 189 3.44 -12.87 -12.59
CA PRO A 189 2.15 -13.53 -12.72
C PRO A 189 1.03 -12.51 -12.91
N ARG A 190 0.56 -12.33 -14.15
CA ARG A 190 -0.46 -11.33 -14.50
C ARG A 190 -1.86 -11.90 -14.40
N ARG A 191 -2.08 -13.10 -14.95
CA ARG A 191 -3.34 -13.86 -14.85
C ARG A 191 -3.22 -14.89 -13.73
N ILE A 192 -4.00 -14.70 -12.67
CA ILE A 192 -4.05 -15.58 -11.51
C ILE A 192 -5.42 -16.23 -11.44
N GLU A 193 -5.45 -17.55 -11.28
CA GLU A 193 -6.69 -18.32 -11.09
C GLU A 193 -6.70 -18.92 -9.68
N CYS A 194 -7.75 -18.67 -8.91
CA CYS A 194 -7.91 -19.18 -7.55
C CYS A 194 -9.07 -20.18 -7.49
N PHE A 195 -8.82 -21.37 -6.96
CA PHE A 195 -9.80 -22.43 -6.80
C PHE A 195 -10.21 -22.60 -5.35
N ASP A 196 -11.51 -22.69 -5.11
CA ASP A 196 -12.11 -22.94 -3.79
C ASP A 196 -13.20 -24.03 -3.87
N ILE A 197 -13.38 -24.78 -2.79
CA ILE A 197 -14.44 -25.79 -2.64
C ILE A 197 -15.38 -25.37 -1.51
N SER A 198 -16.63 -25.14 -1.87
CA SER A 198 -17.69 -24.82 -0.92
C SER A 198 -18.56 -26.06 -0.65
N ASN A 199 -18.45 -26.61 0.56
CA ASN A 199 -19.29 -27.70 1.06
C ASN A 199 -20.36 -27.16 2.03
N LEU A 200 -21.51 -26.77 1.51
CA LEU A 200 -22.67 -26.50 2.36
C LEU A 200 -23.34 -27.83 2.75
N LYS A 201 -23.44 -28.11 4.06
CA LYS A 201 -23.88 -29.40 4.64
C LYS A 201 -25.19 -29.99 4.06
N ASN A 202 -26.04 -29.18 3.43
CA ASN A 202 -27.33 -29.61 2.85
C ASN A 202 -27.45 -29.36 1.32
N THR A 203 -26.36 -29.06 0.62
CA THR A 203 -26.37 -28.71 -0.82
C THR A 203 -25.34 -29.52 -1.59
N PHE A 204 -25.53 -29.69 -2.90
CA PHE A 204 -24.53 -30.33 -3.75
C PHE A 204 -23.19 -29.56 -3.65
N PRO A 205 -22.04 -30.25 -3.52
CA PRO A 205 -20.74 -29.60 -3.47
C PRO A 205 -20.47 -28.83 -4.78
N VAL A 206 -19.97 -27.60 -4.64
CA VAL A 206 -19.64 -26.70 -5.75
C VAL A 206 -18.21 -26.22 -5.60
N GLY A 207 -17.42 -26.39 -6.66
CA GLY A 207 -16.13 -25.72 -6.78
C GLY A 207 -16.28 -24.37 -7.49
N SER A 208 -15.49 -23.39 -7.09
CA SER A 208 -15.44 -22.08 -7.76
C SER A 208 -14.03 -21.79 -8.25
N MET A 209 -13.95 -21.08 -9.38
CA MET A 209 -12.73 -20.51 -9.92
C MET A 209 -12.94 -19.01 -10.09
N SER A 210 -12.17 -18.23 -9.35
CA SER A 210 -12.07 -16.79 -9.52
C SER A 210 -10.82 -16.44 -10.30
N VAL A 211 -10.89 -15.35 -11.08
CA VAL A 211 -9.81 -14.92 -11.96
C VAL A 211 -9.44 -13.48 -11.65
N ALA A 212 -8.15 -13.22 -11.53
CA ALA A 212 -7.60 -11.87 -11.49
C ALA A 212 -6.64 -11.66 -12.66
N LEU A 213 -6.76 -10.50 -13.33
CA LEU A 213 -5.83 -10.05 -14.36
C LEU A 213 -5.25 -8.70 -13.93
N ASP A 214 -3.92 -8.61 -13.86
CA ASP A 214 -3.19 -7.40 -13.47
C ASP A 214 -3.66 -6.81 -12.12
N GLY A 215 -4.03 -7.69 -11.20
CA GLY A 215 -4.45 -7.33 -9.84
C GLY A 215 -5.90 -6.85 -9.74
N LYS A 216 -6.68 -6.94 -10.83
CA LYS A 216 -8.13 -6.68 -10.83
C LYS A 216 -8.90 -7.99 -11.01
N LEU A 217 -10.01 -8.15 -10.30
CA LEU A 217 -10.92 -9.28 -10.47
C LEU A 217 -11.59 -9.21 -11.84
N LEU A 218 -11.59 -10.32 -12.55
CA LEU A 218 -12.22 -10.48 -13.86
C LEU A 218 -13.46 -11.37 -13.71
N THR A 219 -14.56 -10.77 -13.28
CA THR A 219 -15.80 -11.49 -12.92
C THR A 219 -16.41 -12.27 -14.08
N ASP A 220 -16.26 -11.77 -15.31
CA ASP A 220 -16.76 -12.42 -16.53
C ASP A 220 -16.09 -13.78 -16.79
N ASP A 221 -14.91 -13.99 -16.19
CA ASP A 221 -14.12 -15.22 -16.27
C ASP A 221 -14.34 -16.16 -15.09
N TYR A 222 -15.19 -15.79 -14.13
CA TYR A 222 -15.50 -16.64 -13.00
C TYR A 222 -16.29 -17.86 -13.46
N ARG A 223 -16.00 -19.01 -12.84
CA ARG A 223 -16.65 -20.26 -13.21
C ARG A 223 -17.01 -21.06 -11.98
N TYR A 224 -18.21 -21.63 -12.02
CA TYR A 224 -18.71 -22.53 -11.00
C TYR A 224 -18.77 -23.95 -11.59
N PHE A 225 -18.25 -24.91 -10.82
CA PHE A 225 -18.18 -26.31 -11.20
C PHE A 225 -19.11 -27.09 -10.27
N LYS A 226 -20.24 -27.54 -10.81
CA LYS A 226 -21.01 -28.58 -10.16
C LYS A 226 -20.19 -29.87 -10.17
N ILE A 227 -19.88 -30.39 -8.98
CA ILE A 227 -19.17 -31.65 -8.78
C ILE A 227 -20.12 -32.80 -9.18
N LYS A 228 -19.63 -33.73 -9.99
CA LYS A 228 -20.46 -34.84 -10.51
C LYS A 228 -19.98 -36.22 -10.09
N THR A 229 -18.69 -36.37 -9.80
CA THR A 229 -18.06 -37.70 -9.70
C THR A 229 -17.76 -38.14 -8.27
N VAL A 230 -17.91 -37.26 -7.28
CA VAL A 230 -17.57 -37.55 -5.89
C VAL A 230 -18.84 -37.72 -5.06
N ALA A 231 -19.11 -38.94 -4.61
CA ALA A 231 -20.28 -39.28 -3.80
C ALA A 231 -20.14 -38.91 -2.31
N SER A 232 -18.91 -38.69 -1.82
CA SER A 232 -18.58 -38.31 -0.45
C SER A 232 -18.01 -36.89 -0.37
N GLN A 233 -18.03 -36.25 0.80
CA GLN A 233 -17.33 -34.98 1.06
C GLN A 233 -15.81 -35.18 1.12
N ASP A 234 -15.20 -35.45 -0.03
CA ASP A 234 -13.75 -35.57 -0.20
C ASP A 234 -13.22 -34.40 -1.02
N ASP A 235 -12.76 -33.36 -0.32
CA ASP A 235 -12.27 -32.12 -0.92
C ASP A 235 -11.09 -32.33 -1.85
N CYS A 236 -10.27 -33.37 -1.63
CA CYS A 236 -9.14 -33.67 -2.51
C CYS A 236 -9.64 -34.16 -3.87
N LYS A 237 -10.59 -35.09 -3.89
CA LYS A 237 -11.19 -35.60 -5.14
C LYS A 237 -12.00 -34.53 -5.87
N MET A 238 -12.68 -33.67 -5.12
CA MET A 238 -13.40 -32.54 -5.71
C MET A 238 -12.43 -31.54 -6.35
N MET A 239 -11.31 -31.23 -5.69
CA MET A 239 -10.26 -30.36 -6.24
C MET A 239 -9.65 -30.98 -7.51
N GLU A 240 -9.42 -32.29 -7.48
CA GLU A 240 -8.95 -33.04 -8.64
C GLU A 240 -9.90 -32.93 -9.84
N GLU A 241 -11.21 -33.08 -9.62
CA GLU A 241 -12.21 -32.96 -10.69
C GLU A 241 -12.19 -31.57 -11.33
N ILE A 242 -12.23 -30.50 -10.53
CA ILE A 242 -12.36 -29.13 -11.05
C ILE A 242 -11.08 -28.69 -11.77
N VAL A 243 -9.90 -28.96 -11.19
CA VAL A 243 -8.61 -28.61 -11.79
C VAL A 243 -8.40 -29.41 -13.07
N SER A 244 -8.71 -30.71 -13.08
CA SER A 244 -8.62 -31.55 -14.29
C SER A 244 -9.52 -31.05 -15.43
N ARG A 245 -10.75 -30.62 -15.11
CA ARG A 245 -11.69 -30.06 -16.09
C ARG A 245 -11.20 -28.74 -16.66
N ARG A 246 -10.65 -27.85 -15.82
CA ARG A 246 -10.05 -26.59 -16.26
C ARG A 246 -8.83 -26.80 -17.16
N LEU A 247 -7.91 -27.66 -16.74
CA LEU A 247 -6.63 -27.87 -17.42
C LEU A 247 -6.76 -28.60 -18.76
N ARG A 248 -7.87 -29.30 -19.01
CA ARG A 248 -8.15 -29.93 -20.31
C ARG A 248 -8.11 -28.92 -21.47
N TYR A 249 -8.64 -27.72 -21.25
CA TYR A 249 -8.70 -26.68 -22.30
C TYR A 249 -7.34 -26.10 -22.66
N LEU A 250 -6.32 -26.22 -21.79
CA LEU A 250 -4.97 -25.73 -22.07
C LEU A 250 -4.17 -26.65 -23.02
N LYS A 251 -4.66 -27.86 -23.31
CA LYS A 251 -4.06 -28.80 -24.27
C LYS A 251 -4.73 -28.79 -25.65
N GLU A 252 -5.89 -28.16 -25.77
CA GLU A 252 -6.63 -28.16 -27.02
C GLU A 252 -5.91 -27.29 -28.05
N LYS A 253 -5.64 -27.84 -29.24
CA LYS A 253 -4.96 -27.13 -30.32
C LYS A 253 -5.81 -26.02 -30.94
N GLU A 254 -7.14 -26.16 -30.88
CA GLU A 254 -8.08 -25.17 -31.37
C GLU A 254 -8.52 -24.24 -30.24
N ILE A 255 -7.91 -23.06 -30.20
CA ILE A 255 -8.28 -21.99 -29.27
C ILE A 255 -9.57 -21.34 -29.79
N LYS A 256 -10.66 -21.48 -29.04
CA LYS A 256 -11.90 -20.75 -29.34
C LYS A 256 -11.79 -19.32 -28.81
N LYS A 257 -11.64 -18.36 -29.72
CA LYS A 257 -11.65 -16.93 -29.38
C LYS A 257 -12.93 -16.57 -28.61
N GLY A 258 -12.77 -15.85 -27.51
CA GLY A 258 -13.88 -15.46 -26.62
C GLY A 258 -14.21 -16.45 -25.50
N ASN A 259 -13.50 -17.58 -25.40
CA ASN A 259 -13.63 -18.49 -24.26
C ASN A 259 -12.37 -18.44 -23.38
N SER A 260 -12.50 -17.87 -22.18
CA SER A 260 -11.40 -17.68 -21.24
C SER A 260 -10.76 -18.95 -20.69
N PHE A 261 -11.37 -20.13 -20.88
CA PHE A 261 -10.71 -21.40 -20.55
C PHE A 261 -9.52 -21.73 -21.44
N TYR A 262 -9.37 -21.09 -22.60
CA TYR A 262 -8.18 -21.29 -23.43
C TYR A 262 -7.04 -20.35 -23.04
N GLU A 263 -7.26 -19.37 -22.15
CA GLU A 263 -6.20 -18.50 -21.65
C GLU A 263 -5.37 -19.23 -20.60
N LYS A 264 -4.04 -19.22 -20.76
CA LYS A 264 -3.12 -19.86 -19.81
C LYS A 264 -2.97 -18.97 -18.56
N PRO A 265 -3.14 -19.50 -17.34
CA PRO A 265 -2.81 -18.76 -16.12
C PRO A 265 -1.30 -18.69 -15.91
N ASP A 266 -0.82 -17.60 -15.34
CA ASP A 266 0.58 -17.46 -14.91
C ASP A 266 0.80 -18.02 -13.49
N LEU A 267 -0.26 -18.07 -12.68
CA LEU A 267 -0.25 -18.62 -11.33
C LEU A 267 -1.63 -19.23 -11.00
N ILE A 268 -1.61 -20.45 -10.45
CA ILE A 268 -2.80 -21.08 -9.89
C ILE A 268 -2.66 -21.09 -8.36
N ILE A 269 -3.70 -20.63 -7.67
CA ILE A 269 -3.82 -20.66 -6.22
C ILE A 269 -4.92 -21.65 -5.85
N ILE A 270 -4.64 -22.51 -4.89
CA ILE A 270 -5.61 -23.47 -4.35
C ILE A 270 -5.92 -23.05 -2.93
N ASP A 271 -7.19 -22.76 -2.64
CA ASP A 271 -7.68 -22.52 -1.30
C ASP A 271 -7.88 -23.87 -0.60
N GLY A 272 -6.85 -24.30 0.12
CA GLY A 272 -6.82 -25.61 0.75
C GLY A 272 -5.49 -25.91 1.42
N GLY A 273 -5.46 -27.01 2.16
CA GLY A 273 -4.26 -27.48 2.84
C GLY A 273 -3.27 -28.19 1.91
N LYS A 274 -2.22 -28.75 2.53
CA LYS A 274 -1.16 -29.50 1.83
C LYS A 274 -1.69 -30.67 0.98
N ALA A 275 -2.77 -31.32 1.41
CA ALA A 275 -3.37 -32.43 0.68
C ALA A 275 -3.97 -31.96 -0.66
N GLN A 276 -4.77 -30.89 -0.65
CA GLN A 276 -5.36 -30.30 -1.86
C GLN A 276 -4.27 -29.77 -2.80
N PHE A 277 -3.25 -29.10 -2.27
CA PHE A 277 -2.10 -28.63 -3.05
C PHE A 277 -1.35 -29.77 -3.76
N ASN A 278 -1.07 -30.86 -3.05
CA ASN A 278 -0.37 -32.02 -3.61
C ASN A 278 -1.17 -32.67 -4.73
N THR A 279 -2.49 -32.81 -4.54
CA THR A 279 -3.40 -33.34 -5.56
C THR A 279 -3.40 -32.48 -6.82
N ALA A 280 -3.54 -31.16 -6.69
CA ALA A 280 -3.48 -30.24 -7.83
C ALA A 280 -2.12 -30.28 -8.55
N SER A 281 -1.02 -30.31 -7.79
CA SER A 281 0.34 -30.36 -8.33
C SER A 281 0.60 -31.66 -9.12
N LYS A 282 0.07 -32.78 -8.64
CA LYS A 282 0.15 -34.07 -9.34
C LYS A 282 -0.53 -34.00 -10.71
N ILE A 283 -1.73 -33.44 -10.78
CA ILE A 283 -2.50 -33.32 -12.04
C ILE A 283 -1.79 -32.42 -13.05
N ILE A 284 -1.25 -31.28 -12.60
CA ILE A 284 -0.50 -30.36 -13.46
C ILE A 284 0.71 -31.09 -14.08
N SER A 285 1.42 -31.86 -13.25
CA SER A 285 2.59 -32.64 -13.67
C SER A 285 2.23 -33.77 -14.63
N GLU A 286 1.20 -34.57 -14.33
CA GLU A 286 0.69 -35.65 -15.19
C GLU A 286 0.22 -35.13 -16.54
N ARG A 287 -0.34 -33.92 -16.56
CA ARG A 287 -0.75 -33.26 -17.79
C ARG A 287 0.40 -32.57 -18.52
N GLN A 288 1.64 -32.61 -18.03
CA GLN A 288 2.80 -31.97 -18.70
C GLN A 288 2.55 -30.50 -19.06
N ILE A 289 1.73 -29.79 -18.27
CA ILE A 289 1.46 -28.37 -18.49
C ILE A 289 2.64 -27.62 -17.89
N GLN A 290 3.62 -27.28 -18.72
CA GLN A 290 4.78 -26.50 -18.29
C GLN A 290 4.40 -25.03 -18.14
N GLY A 291 4.78 -24.46 -17.00
CA GLY A 291 4.64 -23.04 -16.64
C GLY A 291 5.69 -22.20 -17.33
#